data_AF-A0A843HDH7-F1
#
_entry.id   AF-A0A843HDH7-F1
#
_cell.length_a   1.000
_cell.length_b   1.000
_cell.length_c   1.000
_cell.angle_alpha   90.00
_cell.angle_beta   90.00
_cell.angle_gamma   90.00
#
_symmetry.space_group_name_H-M   'P 1'
#
loop_
_entity.id
_entity.type
_entity.pdbx_description
1 polymer ?
#
loop_
_entity_poly.entity_id
_entity_poly.type
_entity_poly.pdbx_seq_one_letter_code
_entity_poly.pdbx_strand_id
1 'polypeptide(L)'
;MDNEKYLAPPWIKYPYAPSESDFWKDGSGAEYLIKYKQYVKENGDMDDVFPKAITFAENIEASDDLSDNFKGYLKSDKSPLFIKLWSADGKPKYNPDYVKGKYSIMYDTIFTEEKHIPLGKTHYHSINEIISLVKESLKDMNLNGDETEQLWDEMKYTVYLNALYYKLANDINFINEMIKMDGKIIACYSDNLEYGLQEKSDGSLVGNNLMGMAAMELRDHLIDVYENYSKIDWTISGKPNSVKRCTCSVHTH
;
A
#
# COMPACT_ATOMS: atom_id res chain seq x y z
N MET A 1 19.65 7.25 -26.33
CA MET A 1 19.97 6.54 -25.07
C MET A 1 20.03 7.62 -24.01
N ASP A 2 18.93 7.80 -23.28
CA ASP A 2 18.86 8.80 -22.22
C ASP A 2 19.82 8.41 -21.10
N ASN A 3 20.89 9.19 -20.98
CA ASN A 3 21.84 9.15 -19.87
C ASN A 3 21.38 10.04 -18.71
N GLU A 4 20.15 10.54 -18.74
CA GLU A 4 19.61 11.33 -17.66
C GLU A 4 19.49 10.46 -16.42
N LYS A 5 20.12 10.91 -15.35
CA LYS A 5 20.02 10.25 -14.07
C LYS A 5 19.50 11.20 -13.02
N TYR A 6 18.53 10.71 -12.25
CA TYR A 6 17.75 11.52 -11.34
C TYR A 6 18.02 11.16 -9.88
N LEU A 7 17.83 12.13 -9.00
CA LEU A 7 17.78 11.86 -7.56
C LEU A 7 16.51 11.05 -7.25
N ALA A 8 16.59 10.00 -6.44
CA ALA A 8 15.40 9.22 -6.11
C ALA A 8 14.37 10.13 -5.41
N PRO A 9 13.09 10.10 -5.81
CA PRO A 9 12.08 10.86 -5.09
C PRO A 9 11.85 10.26 -3.70
N PRO A 10 11.39 11.06 -2.72
CA PRO A 10 11.22 10.62 -1.34
C PRO A 10 10.34 9.38 -1.18
N TRP A 11 9.29 9.25 -2.01
CA TRP A 11 8.37 8.10 -1.99
C TRP A 11 8.95 6.80 -2.55
N ILE A 12 9.99 6.85 -3.37
CA ILE A 12 10.74 5.65 -3.80
C ILE A 12 11.89 5.37 -2.85
N LYS A 13 12.53 6.43 -2.34
CA LYS A 13 13.65 6.30 -1.40
C LYS A 13 13.20 5.74 -0.05
N TYR A 14 12.09 6.24 0.49
CA TYR A 14 11.52 5.89 1.79
C TYR A 14 10.03 5.56 1.63
N PRO A 15 9.68 4.46 0.94
CA PRO A 15 8.29 4.14 0.59
C PRO A 15 7.40 3.92 1.81
N TYR A 16 8.00 3.60 2.97
CA TYR A 16 7.33 3.40 4.25
C TYR A 16 6.99 4.69 5.01
N ALA A 17 7.44 5.86 4.54
CA ALA A 17 7.28 7.13 5.24
C ALA A 17 6.30 8.03 4.47
N PRO A 18 5.02 8.11 4.87
CA PRO A 18 4.08 9.06 4.25
C PRO A 18 4.53 10.50 4.43
N SER A 19 4.11 11.39 3.53
CA SER A 19 4.54 12.79 3.50
C SER A 19 4.29 13.55 4.82
N GLU A 20 3.27 13.13 5.55
CA GLU A 20 2.80 13.67 6.82
C GLU A 20 3.59 13.12 8.03
N SER A 21 4.45 12.12 7.81
CA SER A 21 5.17 11.42 8.87
C SER A 21 6.20 12.30 9.57
N ASP A 22 6.30 12.14 10.90
CA ASP A 22 7.37 12.71 11.73
C ASP A 22 8.77 12.23 11.32
N PHE A 23 8.87 11.15 10.53
CA PHE A 23 10.13 10.73 9.90
C PHE A 23 10.81 11.86 9.13
N TRP A 24 10.03 12.76 8.52
CA TRP A 24 10.57 13.86 7.71
C TRP A 24 11.04 15.08 8.51
N LYS A 25 10.81 15.09 9.83
CA LYS A 25 11.09 16.25 10.70
C LYS A 25 12.51 16.26 11.25
N ASP A 26 13.18 15.10 11.31
CA ASP A 26 14.56 14.99 11.79
C ASP A 26 15.33 13.84 11.11
N GLY A 27 16.61 13.71 11.49
CA GLY A 27 17.47 12.61 11.06
C GLY A 27 17.60 12.46 9.55
N SER A 28 17.70 11.21 9.09
CA SER A 28 17.94 10.88 7.69
C SER A 28 16.79 11.29 6.76
N GLY A 29 15.55 11.30 7.26
CA GLY A 29 14.39 11.78 6.50
C GLY A 29 14.49 13.27 6.21
N ALA A 30 14.73 14.09 7.24
CA ALA A 30 14.87 15.54 7.08
C ALA A 30 16.06 15.92 6.17
N GLU A 31 17.22 15.30 6.37
CA GLU A 31 18.41 15.50 5.53
C GLU A 31 18.12 15.19 4.05
N TYR A 32 17.42 14.08 3.79
CA TYR A 32 17.08 13.69 2.43
C TYR A 32 16.05 14.64 1.79
N LEU A 33 15.07 15.10 2.56
CA LEU A 33 14.05 16.03 2.06
C LEU A 33 14.65 17.39 1.70
N ILE A 34 15.62 17.89 2.48
CA ILE A 34 16.37 19.12 2.15
C ILE A 34 17.12 18.94 0.83
N LYS A 35 17.84 17.81 0.69
CA LYS A 35 18.55 17.47 -0.55
C LYS A 35 17.62 17.38 -1.76
N TYR A 36 16.48 16.72 -1.60
CA TYR A 36 15.48 16.59 -2.66
C TYR A 36 14.93 17.94 -3.10
N LYS A 37 14.55 18.80 -2.15
CA LYS A 37 14.06 20.15 -2.44
C LYS A 37 15.11 21.01 -3.15
N GLN A 38 16.38 20.90 -2.78
CA GLN A 38 17.46 21.58 -3.48
C GLN A 38 17.61 21.06 -4.92
N TYR A 39 17.59 19.74 -5.11
CA TYR A 39 17.68 19.13 -6.44
C TYR A 39 16.52 19.58 -7.35
N VAL A 40 15.27 19.57 -6.87
CA VAL A 40 14.09 20.02 -7.63
C VAL A 40 14.21 21.51 -7.99
N LYS A 41 14.72 22.36 -7.09
CA LYS A 41 14.95 23.77 -7.37
C LYS A 41 15.97 23.99 -8.49
N GLU A 42 16.98 23.13 -8.59
CA GLU A 42 18.07 23.23 -9.56
C GLU A 42 17.74 22.57 -10.91
N ASN A 43 16.92 21.52 -10.91
CA ASN A 43 16.70 20.65 -12.08
C ASN A 43 15.25 20.62 -12.58
N GLY A 44 14.32 21.25 -11.86
CA GLY A 44 12.88 21.22 -12.17
C GLY A 44 12.11 20.17 -11.37
N ASP A 45 10.78 20.21 -11.51
CA ASP A 45 9.90 19.23 -10.89
C ASP A 45 10.17 17.83 -11.46
N MET A 46 10.02 16.83 -10.61
CA MET A 46 10.24 15.43 -10.93
C MET A 46 8.92 14.67 -11.12
N ASP A 47 7.77 15.29 -10.85
CA ASP A 47 6.45 14.65 -10.90
C ASP A 47 6.12 14.08 -12.30
N ASP A 48 6.62 14.71 -13.37
CA ASP A 48 6.46 14.22 -14.76
C ASP A 48 7.30 12.95 -15.05
N VAL A 49 8.38 12.74 -14.30
CA VAL A 49 9.30 11.61 -14.48
C VAL A 49 8.99 10.49 -13.50
N PHE A 50 8.60 10.84 -12.28
CA PHE A 50 8.28 9.89 -11.22
C PHE A 50 6.90 10.23 -10.68
N PRO A 51 5.87 9.45 -11.04
CA PRO A 51 4.56 9.58 -10.42
C PRO A 51 4.66 9.43 -8.89
N LYS A 52 3.93 10.27 -8.15
CA LYS A 52 3.88 10.19 -6.68
C LYS A 52 3.25 8.88 -6.25
N ALA A 53 3.88 8.21 -5.29
CA ALA A 53 3.22 7.10 -4.60
C ALA A 53 2.05 7.63 -3.76
N ILE A 54 1.09 6.75 -3.43
CA ILE A 54 -0.09 7.09 -2.63
C ILE A 54 0.27 7.78 -1.30
N THR A 55 1.43 7.45 -0.74
CA THR A 55 1.95 8.02 0.51
C THR A 55 2.35 9.49 0.39
N PHE A 56 2.53 9.99 -0.83
CA PHE A 56 2.87 11.38 -1.17
C PHE A 56 1.80 12.05 -2.03
N ALA A 57 0.80 11.31 -2.50
CA ALA A 57 -0.32 11.85 -3.25
C ALA A 57 -1.23 12.70 -2.35
N GLU A 58 -1.92 13.64 -2.98
CA GLU A 58 -2.99 14.42 -2.34
C GLU A 58 -4.13 13.50 -1.91
N ASN A 59 -4.83 13.90 -0.84
CA ASN A 59 -5.96 13.13 -0.36
C ASN A 59 -7.13 13.23 -1.34
N ILE A 60 -7.74 12.07 -1.63
CA ILE A 60 -8.95 11.99 -2.43
C ILE A 60 -10.15 12.43 -1.57
N GLU A 61 -11.03 13.25 -2.14
CA GLU A 61 -12.29 13.61 -1.52
C GLU A 61 -13.23 12.39 -1.52
N ALA A 62 -13.75 12.05 -0.35
CA ALA A 62 -14.67 10.93 -0.17
C ALA A 62 -16.00 11.20 -0.89
N SER A 63 -16.51 10.20 -1.59
CA SER A 63 -17.80 10.22 -2.29
C SER A 63 -18.95 10.59 -1.35
N ASP A 64 -19.95 11.29 -1.89
CA ASP A 64 -21.15 11.63 -1.15
C ASP A 64 -21.93 10.40 -0.67
N ASP A 65 -21.79 9.26 -1.35
CA ASP A 65 -22.44 7.99 -1.03
C ASP A 65 -21.92 7.33 0.27
N LEU A 66 -20.78 7.79 0.79
CA LEU A 66 -20.20 7.28 2.05
C LEU A 66 -20.84 7.94 3.27
N SER A 67 -20.90 7.22 4.38
CA SER A 67 -21.50 7.72 5.62
C SER A 67 -20.77 8.95 6.16
N ASP A 68 -21.51 9.81 6.87
CA ASP A 68 -20.92 10.94 7.60
C ASP A 68 -19.93 10.48 8.67
N ASN A 69 -20.15 9.29 9.25
CA ASN A 69 -19.23 8.67 10.19
C ASN A 69 -17.88 8.35 9.51
N PHE A 70 -17.88 7.81 8.29
CA PHE A 70 -16.64 7.54 7.55
C PHE A 70 -15.92 8.83 7.14
N LYS A 71 -16.65 9.79 6.58
CA LYS A 71 -16.10 11.11 6.22
C LYS A 71 -15.53 11.84 7.44
N GLY A 72 -16.21 11.72 8.58
CA GLY A 72 -15.77 12.26 9.88
C GLY A 72 -14.53 11.53 10.40
N TYR A 73 -14.48 10.20 10.30
CA TYR A 73 -13.33 9.40 10.71
C TYR A 73 -12.07 9.78 9.92
N LEU A 74 -12.15 9.88 8.59
CA LEU A 74 -11.00 10.26 7.74
C LEU A 74 -10.39 11.62 8.10
N LYS A 75 -11.18 12.53 8.69
CA LYS A 75 -10.74 13.87 9.11
C LYS A 75 -10.34 13.93 10.59
N SER A 76 -10.56 12.86 11.34
CA SER A 76 -10.30 12.79 12.78
C SER A 76 -8.82 12.53 13.06
N ASP A 77 -8.37 12.98 14.22
CA ASP A 77 -7.05 12.67 14.80
C ASP A 77 -6.89 11.18 15.20
N LYS A 78 -7.99 10.44 15.23
CA LYS A 78 -8.03 8.99 15.46
C LYS A 78 -7.72 8.18 14.21
N SER A 79 -7.87 8.77 13.03
CA SER A 79 -7.52 8.10 11.78
C SER A 79 -6.01 7.90 11.71
N PRO A 80 -5.51 6.66 11.60
CA PRO A 80 -4.09 6.45 11.46
C PRO A 80 -3.58 7.13 10.19
N LEU A 81 -2.44 7.82 10.29
CA LEU A 81 -1.81 8.59 9.20
C LEU A 81 -1.61 7.81 7.89
N PHE A 82 -1.65 6.48 7.95
CA PHE A 82 -1.44 5.60 6.82
C PHE A 82 -2.72 5.19 6.08
N ILE A 83 -3.90 5.57 6.58
CA ILE A 83 -5.16 5.31 5.90
C ILE A 83 -5.41 6.44 4.90
N LYS A 84 -5.16 6.16 3.62
CA LYS A 84 -5.49 7.05 2.50
C LYS A 84 -6.47 6.38 1.56
N LEU A 85 -7.47 7.11 1.07
CA LEU A 85 -8.36 6.64 0.02
C LEU A 85 -7.58 6.43 -1.29
N TRP A 86 -7.84 5.31 -1.96
CA TRP A 86 -7.33 5.02 -3.32
C TRP A 86 -8.39 5.29 -4.39
N SER A 87 -9.66 5.32 -3.99
CA SER A 87 -10.81 5.71 -4.79
C SER A 87 -11.75 6.55 -3.91
N ALA A 88 -12.56 7.40 -4.52
CA ALA A 88 -13.47 8.27 -3.77
C ALA A 88 -14.51 7.47 -2.98
N ASP A 89 -14.92 6.29 -3.45
CA ASP A 89 -15.92 5.43 -2.80
C ASP A 89 -15.31 4.36 -1.89
N GLY A 90 -13.98 4.29 -1.77
CA GLY A 90 -13.28 3.30 -0.95
C GLY A 90 -13.44 1.85 -1.41
N LYS A 91 -14.01 1.61 -2.59
CA LYS A 91 -14.29 0.26 -3.13
C LYS A 91 -13.20 -0.22 -4.08
N PRO A 92 -13.10 -1.55 -4.30
CA PRO A 92 -12.21 -2.11 -5.31
C PRO A 92 -12.51 -1.54 -6.71
N LYS A 93 -11.45 -1.12 -7.42
CA LYS A 93 -11.41 -0.84 -8.86
C LYS A 93 -11.80 -2.07 -9.68
N TYR A 94 -11.41 -3.25 -9.21
CA TYR A 94 -11.61 -4.51 -9.92
C TYR A 94 -12.81 -5.30 -9.40
N ASN A 95 -13.48 -6.00 -10.32
CA ASN A 95 -14.45 -7.06 -9.99
C ASN A 95 -14.31 -8.18 -11.04
N PRO A 96 -13.24 -8.99 -10.98
CA PRO A 96 -12.89 -9.89 -12.07
C PRO A 96 -13.64 -11.22 -11.99
N ASP A 97 -13.90 -11.80 -13.17
CA ASP A 97 -14.35 -13.19 -13.29
C ASP A 97 -13.16 -14.15 -13.18
N TYR A 98 -13.24 -15.09 -12.24
CA TYR A 98 -12.19 -16.08 -12.01
C TYR A 98 -12.34 -17.30 -12.91
N VAL A 99 -11.86 -17.18 -14.15
CA VAL A 99 -11.82 -18.31 -15.08
C VAL A 99 -10.61 -19.19 -14.74
N LYS A 100 -10.86 -20.47 -14.44
CA LYS A 100 -9.82 -21.47 -14.10
C LYS A 100 -8.69 -21.47 -15.13
N GLY A 101 -7.45 -21.35 -14.64
CA GLY A 101 -6.24 -21.28 -15.47
C GLY A 101 -5.94 -19.91 -16.09
N LYS A 102 -6.78 -18.88 -15.87
CA LYS A 102 -6.54 -17.50 -16.36
C LYS A 102 -6.16 -16.50 -15.27
N TYR A 103 -6.02 -16.95 -14.02
CA TYR A 103 -5.57 -16.14 -12.90
C TYR A 103 -4.27 -16.69 -12.31
N SER A 104 -3.49 -15.81 -11.69
CA SER A 104 -2.36 -16.17 -10.85
C SER A 104 -2.84 -16.37 -9.42
N ILE A 105 -2.26 -17.34 -8.72
CA ILE A 105 -2.62 -17.65 -7.34
C ILE A 105 -1.69 -16.90 -6.40
N MET A 106 -2.28 -16.25 -5.41
CA MET A 106 -1.62 -15.69 -4.23
C MET A 106 -2.19 -16.39 -3.00
N TYR A 107 -1.40 -16.50 -1.93
CA TYR A 107 -1.87 -17.02 -0.65
C TYR A 107 -1.91 -15.90 0.39
N ASP A 108 -2.83 -16.02 1.34
CA ASP A 108 -3.00 -15.08 2.45
C ASP A 108 -1.84 -15.07 3.47
N THR A 109 -0.81 -15.90 3.26
CA THR A 109 0.42 -15.90 4.07
C THR A 109 1.09 -14.54 4.09
N ILE A 110 1.03 -13.77 3.00
CA ILE A 110 1.53 -12.39 2.97
C ILE A 110 0.76 -11.50 3.96
N PHE A 111 -0.49 -11.79 4.28
CA PHE A 111 -1.26 -11.07 5.29
C PHE A 111 -0.99 -11.55 6.71
N THR A 112 -0.87 -12.87 6.88
CA THR A 112 -0.78 -13.50 8.20
C THR A 112 0.65 -13.61 8.73
N GLU A 113 1.66 -13.49 7.88
CA GLU A 113 3.06 -13.56 8.31
C GLU A 113 3.44 -12.40 9.24
N GLU A 114 4.08 -12.74 10.37
CA GLU A 114 4.69 -11.79 11.28
C GLU A 114 6.04 -11.33 10.73
N LYS A 115 6.06 -10.11 10.23
CA LYS A 115 7.26 -9.43 9.74
C LYS A 115 7.10 -7.93 9.95
N HIS A 116 8.14 -7.29 10.46
CA HIS A 116 8.14 -5.85 10.70
C HIS A 116 7.76 -5.06 9.44
N ILE A 117 6.66 -4.32 9.52
CA ILE A 117 6.15 -3.35 8.57
C ILE A 117 6.57 -1.98 9.10
N PRO A 118 7.61 -1.35 8.54
CA PRO A 118 7.98 0.01 8.92
C PRO A 118 6.88 0.98 8.46
N LEU A 119 6.60 1.97 9.30
CA LEU A 119 5.64 3.03 9.00
C LEU A 119 6.10 4.32 9.67
N GLY A 120 6.73 5.19 8.89
CA GLY A 120 7.41 6.36 9.43
C GLY A 120 8.47 5.97 10.47
N LYS A 121 8.24 6.34 11.74
CA LYS A 121 9.08 5.98 12.89
C LYS A 121 8.58 4.76 13.68
N THR A 122 7.39 4.26 13.35
CA THR A 122 6.74 3.13 14.02
C THR A 122 6.96 1.83 13.24
N HIS A 123 6.80 0.70 13.91
CA HIS A 123 6.84 -0.62 13.28
C HIS A 123 5.64 -1.44 13.76
N TYR A 124 5.04 -2.18 12.83
CA TYR A 124 4.02 -3.18 13.11
C TYR A 124 4.54 -4.56 12.78
N HIS A 125 4.10 -5.60 13.46
CA HIS A 125 4.52 -6.98 13.25
C HIS A 125 3.72 -7.68 12.15
N SER A 126 2.51 -7.23 11.83
CA SER A 126 1.69 -7.87 10.80
C SER A 126 0.62 -6.92 10.24
N ILE A 127 -0.01 -7.33 9.13
CA ILE A 127 -1.20 -6.62 8.64
C ILE A 127 -2.37 -6.77 9.63
N ASN A 128 -2.47 -7.91 10.32
CA ASN A 128 -3.50 -8.10 11.34
C ASN A 128 -3.36 -7.13 12.52
N GLU A 129 -2.12 -6.77 12.91
CA GLU A 129 -1.89 -5.72 13.91
C GLU A 129 -2.39 -4.35 13.41
N ILE A 130 -2.09 -3.99 12.16
CA ILE A 130 -2.59 -2.77 11.52
C ILE A 130 -4.14 -2.73 11.50
N ILE A 131 -4.77 -3.83 11.08
CA ILE A 131 -6.23 -3.97 11.06
C ILE A 131 -6.81 -3.83 12.46
N SER A 132 -6.18 -4.45 13.46
CA SER A 132 -6.63 -4.40 14.85
C SER A 132 -6.54 -2.98 15.39
N LEU A 133 -5.45 -2.25 15.12
CA LEU A 133 -5.30 -0.84 15.49
C LEU A 133 -6.44 0.01 14.94
N VAL A 134 -6.76 -0.15 13.64
CA VAL A 134 -7.88 0.57 13.02
C VAL A 134 -9.19 0.23 13.73
N LYS A 135 -9.49 -1.06 13.92
CA LYS A 135 -10.72 -1.51 14.59
C LYS A 135 -10.83 -0.97 16.03
N GLU A 136 -9.74 -0.92 16.79
CA GLU A 136 -9.75 -0.31 18.11
C GLU A 136 -10.03 1.20 18.04
N SER A 137 -9.45 1.92 17.06
CA SER A 137 -9.72 3.36 16.88
C SER A 137 -11.19 3.67 16.54
N LEU A 138 -11.91 2.72 15.92
CA LEU A 138 -13.35 2.89 15.66
C LEU A 138 -14.18 2.81 16.94
N LYS A 139 -13.76 2.01 17.93
CA LYS A 139 -14.47 1.90 19.21
C LYS A 139 -14.47 3.23 19.96
N ASP A 140 -13.44 4.04 19.77
CA ASP A 140 -13.35 5.36 20.37
C ASP A 140 -14.35 6.36 19.76
N MET A 141 -15.06 6.03 18.67
CA MET A 141 -16.01 6.93 18.01
C MET A 141 -17.39 7.00 18.67
N ASN A 142 -17.64 6.23 19.75
CA ASN A 142 -18.95 6.16 20.42
C ASN A 142 -20.12 5.77 19.49
N LEU A 143 -19.85 4.94 18.50
CA LEU A 143 -20.85 4.44 17.54
C LEU A 143 -21.63 3.26 18.14
N ASN A 144 -22.87 3.09 17.69
CA ASN A 144 -23.60 1.85 17.97
C ASN A 144 -23.08 0.68 17.09
N GLY A 145 -23.61 -0.53 17.30
CA GLY A 145 -23.16 -1.74 16.60
C GLY A 145 -23.29 -1.64 15.07
N ASP A 146 -24.47 -1.22 14.59
CA ASP A 146 -24.77 -1.11 13.16
C ASP A 146 -23.93 -0.02 12.50
N GLU A 147 -23.75 1.11 13.18
CA GLU A 147 -22.90 2.21 12.70
C GLU A 147 -21.42 1.80 12.61
N THR A 148 -20.95 0.99 13.57
CA THR A 148 -19.57 0.48 13.58
C THR A 148 -19.36 -0.52 12.45
N GLU A 149 -20.34 -1.40 12.20
CA GLU A 149 -20.29 -2.38 11.11
C GLU A 149 -20.32 -1.69 9.75
N GLN A 150 -21.24 -0.72 9.55
CA GLN A 150 -21.29 0.08 8.33
C GLN A 150 -19.95 0.80 8.08
N LEU A 151 -19.41 1.45 9.11
CA LEU A 151 -18.13 2.15 9.00
C LEU A 151 -16.98 1.21 8.63
N TRP A 152 -16.94 0.02 9.24
CA TRP A 152 -15.96 -1.00 8.90
C TRP A 152 -16.12 -1.48 7.46
N ASP A 153 -17.35 -1.73 7.00
CA ASP A 153 -17.63 -2.17 5.64
C ASP A 153 -17.23 -1.13 4.58
N GLU A 154 -17.44 0.15 4.87
CA GLU A 154 -17.01 1.26 4.01
C GLU A 154 -15.49 1.40 3.95
N MET A 155 -14.76 1.06 5.02
CA MET A 155 -13.32 1.32 5.12
C MET A 155 -12.40 0.11 4.87
N LYS A 156 -12.88 -1.11 5.10
CA LYS A 156 -12.02 -2.31 5.22
C LYS A 156 -11.13 -2.53 4.01
N TYR A 157 -11.66 -2.28 2.82
CA TYR A 157 -10.90 -2.41 1.58
C TYR A 157 -9.73 -1.42 1.53
N THR A 158 -9.99 -0.15 1.86
CA THR A 158 -8.96 0.90 1.97
C THR A 158 -7.90 0.51 3.02
N VAL A 159 -8.30 -0.04 4.16
CA VAL A 159 -7.37 -0.52 5.19
C VAL A 159 -6.47 -1.62 4.66
N TYR A 160 -7.03 -2.63 3.99
CA TYR A 160 -6.25 -3.74 3.43
C TYR A 160 -5.26 -3.28 2.38
N LEU A 161 -5.69 -2.40 1.48
CA LEU A 161 -4.86 -1.90 0.39
C LEU A 161 -3.67 -1.06 0.92
N ASN A 162 -3.90 -0.19 1.91
CA ASN A 162 -2.82 0.55 2.56
C ASN A 162 -1.88 -0.38 3.34
N ALA A 163 -2.42 -1.31 4.13
CA ALA A 163 -1.59 -2.25 4.90
C ALA A 163 -0.71 -3.11 3.96
N LEU A 164 -1.27 -3.53 2.82
CA LEU A 164 -0.54 -4.26 1.79
C LEU A 164 0.56 -3.40 1.15
N TYR A 165 0.25 -2.13 0.84
CA TYR A 165 1.24 -1.18 0.34
C TYR A 165 2.43 -1.08 1.31
N TYR A 166 2.21 -0.77 2.59
CA TYR A 166 3.32 -0.58 3.54
C TYR A 166 4.13 -1.86 3.77
N LYS A 167 3.47 -3.03 3.72
CA LYS A 167 4.16 -4.31 3.85
C LYS A 167 5.12 -4.58 2.69
N LEU A 168 4.77 -4.13 1.48
CA LEU A 168 5.40 -4.62 0.26
C LEU A 168 6.17 -3.55 -0.52
N ALA A 169 5.83 -2.27 -0.36
CA ALA A 169 6.48 -1.17 -1.07
C ALA A 169 7.95 -0.97 -0.68
N ASN A 170 8.43 -1.59 0.41
CA ASN A 170 9.84 -1.59 0.79
C ASN A 170 10.61 -2.85 0.32
N ASP A 171 9.99 -3.73 -0.47
CA ASP A 171 10.61 -4.95 -0.99
C ASP A 171 10.77 -4.88 -2.52
N ILE A 172 11.98 -4.58 -2.98
CA ILE A 172 12.25 -4.42 -4.42
C ILE A 172 12.08 -5.74 -5.19
N ASN A 173 12.26 -6.89 -4.55
CA ASN A 173 12.03 -8.17 -5.23
C ASN A 173 10.53 -8.36 -5.48
N PHE A 174 9.71 -8.06 -4.47
CA PHE A 174 8.25 -8.11 -4.63
C PHE A 174 7.77 -7.11 -5.68
N ILE A 175 8.24 -5.87 -5.65
CA ILE A 175 7.89 -4.85 -6.65
C ILE A 175 8.20 -5.36 -8.07
N ASN A 176 9.39 -5.93 -8.29
CA ASN A 176 9.75 -6.49 -9.59
C ASN A 176 8.85 -7.66 -10.01
N GLU A 177 8.43 -8.53 -9.10
CA GLU A 177 7.48 -9.60 -9.41
C GLU A 177 6.09 -9.06 -9.74
N MET A 178 5.62 -8.03 -9.03
CA MET A 178 4.35 -7.37 -9.33
C MET A 178 4.36 -6.75 -10.73
N ILE A 179 5.44 -6.05 -11.11
CA ILE A 179 5.58 -5.47 -12.46
C ILE A 179 5.50 -6.57 -13.54
N LYS A 180 6.10 -7.76 -13.32
CA LYS A 180 5.99 -8.90 -14.25
C LYS A 180 4.58 -9.51 -14.32
N MET A 181 3.73 -9.18 -13.36
CA MET A 181 2.34 -9.64 -13.29
C MET A 181 1.36 -8.62 -13.88
N ASP A 182 1.84 -7.64 -14.65
CA ASP A 182 0.99 -6.66 -15.34
C ASP A 182 -0.17 -7.33 -16.10
N GLY A 183 -1.36 -6.75 -15.97
CA GLY A 183 -2.61 -7.23 -16.57
C GLY A 183 -3.15 -8.56 -16.05
N LYS A 184 -2.46 -9.28 -15.15
CA LYS A 184 -2.92 -10.58 -14.65
C LYS A 184 -4.01 -10.45 -13.59
N ILE A 185 -5.00 -11.33 -13.64
CA ILE A 185 -5.96 -11.48 -12.52
C ILE A 185 -5.24 -12.21 -11.38
N ILE A 186 -5.44 -11.75 -10.14
CA ILE A 186 -4.88 -12.37 -8.94
C ILE A 186 -6.02 -12.94 -8.11
N ALA A 187 -5.99 -14.25 -7.89
CA ALA A 187 -6.87 -14.95 -6.95
C ALA A 187 -6.10 -15.23 -5.66
N CYS A 188 -6.48 -14.57 -4.57
CA CYS A 188 -5.98 -14.87 -3.24
C CYS A 188 -6.74 -16.08 -2.68
N TYR A 189 -6.04 -17.15 -2.32
CA TYR A 189 -6.62 -18.30 -1.63
C TYR A 189 -6.47 -18.11 -0.12
N SER A 190 -7.58 -18.24 0.61
CA SER A 190 -7.64 -18.00 2.05
C SER A 190 -8.77 -18.77 2.72
N ASP A 191 -8.56 -19.16 3.98
CA ASP A 191 -9.64 -19.67 4.84
C ASP A 191 -10.64 -18.56 5.23
N ASN A 192 -10.24 -17.29 5.11
CA ASN A 192 -11.12 -16.14 5.29
C ASN A 192 -11.76 -15.73 3.95
N LEU A 193 -13.08 -15.96 3.82
CA LEU A 193 -13.86 -15.66 2.62
C LEU A 193 -13.99 -14.15 2.33
N GLU A 194 -13.70 -13.27 3.28
CA GLU A 194 -13.57 -11.84 3.01
C GLU A 194 -12.26 -11.54 2.26
N TYR A 195 -11.17 -12.20 2.68
CA TYR A 195 -9.84 -11.93 2.15
C TYR A 195 -9.62 -12.58 0.79
N GLY A 196 -10.04 -13.84 0.66
CA GLY A 196 -9.70 -14.68 -0.48
C GLY A 196 -10.88 -15.50 -1.00
N LEU A 197 -10.51 -16.54 -1.75
CA LEU A 197 -11.37 -17.48 -2.42
C LEU A 197 -11.08 -18.89 -1.92
N GLN A 198 -12.11 -19.73 -1.93
CA GLN A 198 -12.01 -21.17 -1.74
C GLN A 198 -12.65 -21.89 -2.93
N GLU A 199 -12.04 -23.00 -3.36
CA GLU A 199 -12.61 -23.87 -4.39
C GLU A 199 -13.51 -24.91 -3.74
N LYS A 200 -14.78 -24.96 -4.17
CA LYS A 200 -15.75 -25.98 -3.76
C LYS A 200 -15.48 -27.29 -4.51
N SER A 201 -16.13 -28.37 -4.05
CA SER A 201 -16.03 -29.69 -4.68
C SER A 201 -16.51 -29.73 -6.14
N ASP A 202 -17.41 -28.82 -6.53
CA ASP A 202 -17.89 -28.65 -7.90
C ASP A 202 -16.96 -27.78 -8.78
N GLY A 203 -15.85 -27.29 -8.23
CA GLY A 203 -14.88 -26.43 -8.90
C GLY A 203 -15.27 -24.95 -8.94
N SER A 204 -16.40 -24.55 -8.34
CA SER A 204 -16.77 -23.14 -8.21
C SER A 204 -15.94 -22.45 -7.11
N LEU A 205 -15.64 -21.17 -7.31
CA LEU A 205 -14.96 -20.35 -6.30
C LEU A 205 -15.99 -19.58 -5.47
N VAL A 206 -15.75 -19.50 -4.15
CA VAL A 206 -16.55 -18.72 -3.21
C VAL A 206 -15.64 -17.79 -2.39
N GLY A 207 -16.12 -16.59 -2.10
CA GLY A 207 -15.40 -15.55 -1.36
C GLY A 207 -15.34 -14.24 -2.14
N ASN A 208 -14.85 -13.20 -1.48
CA ASN A 208 -14.85 -11.82 -1.99
C ASN A 208 -13.52 -11.43 -2.63
N ASN A 209 -12.43 -12.16 -2.36
CA ASN A 209 -11.10 -11.89 -2.87
C ASN A 209 -10.59 -10.45 -2.67
N LEU A 210 -10.96 -9.78 -1.57
CA LEU A 210 -10.56 -8.38 -1.34
C LEU A 210 -9.03 -8.20 -1.40
N MET A 211 -8.27 -9.19 -0.93
CA MET A 211 -6.81 -9.14 -0.94
C MET A 211 -6.22 -9.30 -2.35
N GLY A 212 -6.82 -10.16 -3.18
CA GLY A 212 -6.38 -10.31 -4.57
C GLY A 212 -6.64 -9.03 -5.37
N MET A 213 -7.78 -8.39 -5.15
CA MET A 213 -8.10 -7.09 -5.78
C MET A 213 -7.19 -5.97 -5.27
N ALA A 214 -6.93 -5.91 -3.96
CA ALA A 214 -5.95 -4.97 -3.40
C ALA A 214 -4.54 -5.18 -3.97
N ALA A 215 -4.11 -6.44 -4.16
CA ALA A 215 -2.84 -6.73 -4.79
C ALA A 215 -2.80 -6.26 -6.26
N MET A 216 -3.90 -6.40 -7.02
CA MET A 216 -3.99 -5.90 -8.39
C MET A 216 -3.90 -4.37 -8.46
N GLU A 217 -4.56 -3.66 -7.56
CA GLU A 217 -4.46 -2.18 -7.51
C GLU A 217 -3.09 -1.70 -7.06
N LEU A 218 -2.52 -2.34 -6.04
CA LEU A 218 -1.14 -2.08 -5.63
C LEU A 218 -0.17 -2.34 -6.79
N ARG A 219 -0.37 -3.41 -7.56
CA ARG A 219 0.45 -3.71 -8.74
C ARG A 219 0.44 -2.55 -9.72
N ASP A 220 -0.74 -2.12 -10.14
CA ASP A 220 -0.89 -1.04 -11.13
C ASP A 220 -0.18 0.22 -10.63
N HIS A 221 -0.42 0.58 -9.36
CA HIS A 221 0.22 1.73 -8.74
C HIS A 221 1.75 1.60 -8.68
N LEU A 222 2.28 0.42 -8.38
CA LEU A 222 3.72 0.18 -8.36
C LEU A 222 4.32 0.23 -9.78
N ILE A 223 3.60 -0.24 -10.80
CA ILE A 223 4.04 -0.13 -12.20
C ILE A 223 4.24 1.34 -12.56
N ASP A 224 3.28 2.20 -12.24
CA ASP A 224 3.33 3.63 -12.53
C ASP A 224 4.48 4.31 -11.76
N VAL A 225 4.56 4.09 -10.44
CA VAL A 225 5.57 4.74 -9.58
C VAL A 225 7.00 4.30 -9.93
N TYR A 226 7.19 3.05 -10.35
CA TYR A 226 8.52 2.47 -10.59
C TYR A 226 8.90 2.38 -12.07
N GLU A 227 8.09 2.89 -13.01
CA GLU A 227 8.36 2.87 -14.45
C GLU A 227 9.77 3.38 -14.78
N ASN A 228 10.14 4.51 -14.16
CA ASN A 228 11.42 5.18 -14.37
C ASN A 228 12.49 4.83 -13.31
N TYR A 229 12.31 3.77 -12.53
CA TYR A 229 13.24 3.39 -11.45
C TYR A 229 14.69 3.20 -11.95
N SER A 230 14.88 2.70 -13.17
CA SER A 230 16.20 2.51 -13.78
C SER A 230 16.95 3.83 -14.07
N LYS A 231 16.23 4.96 -14.13
CA LYS A 231 16.80 6.31 -14.32
C LYS A 231 17.28 6.93 -12.99
N ILE A 232 17.08 6.27 -11.85
CA ILE A 232 17.55 6.77 -10.56
C ILE A 232 19.07 6.57 -10.44
N ASP A 233 19.79 7.66 -10.14
CA ASP A 233 21.19 7.58 -9.73
C ASP A 233 21.28 7.29 -8.23
N TRP A 234 21.58 6.03 -7.89
CA TRP A 234 21.77 5.63 -6.49
C TRP A 234 23.09 6.08 -5.88
N THR A 235 24.05 6.55 -6.68
CA THR A 235 25.29 7.18 -6.18
C THR A 235 24.98 8.54 -5.58
N ILE A 236 24.17 9.38 -6.26
CA ILE A 236 23.74 10.66 -5.68
C ILE A 236 22.59 10.47 -4.70
N SER A 237 21.76 9.43 -4.83
CA SER A 237 20.62 9.20 -3.92
C SER A 237 21.01 8.50 -2.61
N GLY A 238 22.21 7.92 -2.53
CA GLY A 238 22.60 6.99 -1.45
C GLY A 238 21.88 5.64 -1.57
N LYS A 239 22.20 4.64 -0.74
CA LYS A 239 21.64 3.28 -0.87
C LYS A 239 20.10 3.24 -0.81
N PRO A 240 19.40 2.50 -1.68
CA PRO A 240 17.94 2.34 -1.58
C PRO A 240 17.56 1.75 -0.21
N ASN A 241 16.46 2.21 0.39
CA ASN A 241 15.92 1.56 1.59
C ASN A 241 15.09 0.32 1.26
N SER A 242 14.63 0.21 0.01
CA SER A 242 14.01 -1.01 -0.46
C SER A 242 15.02 -2.15 -0.34
N VAL A 243 14.77 -3.09 0.56
CA VAL A 243 15.66 -4.23 0.79
C VAL A 243 15.28 -5.36 -0.15
N LYS A 244 16.26 -6.10 -0.65
CA LYS A 244 15.97 -7.39 -1.28
C LYS A 244 15.47 -8.32 -0.19
N ARG A 245 14.21 -8.72 -0.23
CA ARG A 245 13.73 -9.83 0.61
C ARG A 245 14.49 -11.09 0.24
N CYS A 246 15.32 -11.60 1.16
CA CYS A 246 15.83 -12.96 1.06
C CYS A 246 14.61 -13.87 1.21
N THR A 247 14.33 -14.72 0.23
CA THR A 247 13.33 -15.80 0.30
C THR A 247 13.82 -16.96 1.20
N CYS A 248 14.85 -16.70 1.99
CA CYS A 248 15.60 -17.63 2.79
C CYS A 248 14.98 -17.61 4.19
N SER A 249 14.29 -18.68 4.58
CA SER A 249 13.64 -18.84 5.90
C SER A 249 14.60 -18.86 7.11
N VAL A 250 15.84 -18.39 6.94
CA VAL A 250 16.98 -18.68 7.82
C VAL A 250 17.47 -17.45 8.59
N HIS A 251 16.97 -16.25 8.29
CA HIS A 251 17.37 -15.04 9.01
C HIS A 251 16.15 -14.26 9.48
N THR A 252 15.56 -14.73 10.58
CA THR A 252 14.94 -13.85 11.57
C THR A 252 16.07 -13.05 12.23
N HIS A 253 16.14 -11.76 11.92
CA HIS A 253 16.91 -10.80 12.72
C HIS A 253 15.93 -9.87 13.42
#